data_AF-A0A957H6V9-F1
#
_entry.id   AF-A0A957H6V9-F1
#
_cell.length_a   1.000
_cell.length_b   1.000
_cell.length_c   1.000
_cell.angle_alpha   90.00
_cell.angle_beta   90.00
_cell.angle_gamma   90.00
#
_symmetry.space_group_name_H-M   'P 1'
#
loop_
_entity.id
_entity.type
_entity.pdbx_description
1 polymer ?
#
loop_
_entity_poly.entity_id
_entity_poly.type
_entity_poly.pdbx_seq_one_letter_code
_entity_poly.pdbx_strand_id
1 'polypeptide(L)' 'ARPEFGPLFTRIGFSAGLLAIYANNDPSVVQLLPPLIISAAEAAQIMGRLEVTFSELEKFLG' A
#
# COMPACT_ATOMS: atom_id res chain seq x y z
N ALA A 1 5.68 -12.31 11.67
CA ALA A 1 4.89 -11.41 10.79
C ALA A 1 3.67 -10.91 11.57
N ARG A 2 3.11 -9.74 11.22
CA ARG A 2 1.97 -9.09 11.91
C ARG A 2 0.76 -9.04 10.94
N PRO A 3 -0.12 -10.05 10.93
CA PRO A 3 -1.20 -10.18 9.94
C PRO A 3 -2.20 -9.02 9.95
N GLU A 4 -2.34 -8.33 11.08
CA GLU A 4 -3.21 -7.16 11.23
C GLU A 4 -2.75 -5.95 10.40
N PHE A 5 -1.48 -5.91 10.00
CA PHE A 5 -0.93 -4.78 9.26
C PHE A 5 -1.31 -4.76 7.79
N GLY A 6 -1.59 -5.89 7.13
CA GLY A 6 -2.02 -5.87 5.72
C GLY A 6 -3.37 -5.19 5.51
N PRO A 7 -4.45 -5.55 6.23
CA PRO A 7 -5.73 -4.85 6.15
C PRO A 7 -5.63 -3.37 6.53
N LEU A 8 -4.82 -3.05 7.55
CA LEU A 8 -4.59 -1.67 7.96
C LEU A 8 -3.89 -0.86 6.86
N PHE A 9 -2.83 -1.41 6.27
CA PHE A 9 -2.10 -0.82 5.15
C PHE A 9 -3.01 -0.64 3.94
N THR A 10 -3.84 -1.63 3.62
CA THR A 10 -4.82 -1.55 2.51
C THR A 10 -5.76 -0.36 2.68
N ARG A 11 -6.30 -0.17 3.90
CA ARG A 11 -7.20 0.94 4.19
C ARG A 11 -6.49 2.30 4.14
N ILE A 12 -5.34 2.41 4.79
CA ILE A 12 -4.58 3.67 4.85
C ILE A 12 -4.05 4.04 3.45
N GLY A 13 -3.52 3.06 2.73
CA GLY A 13 -3.05 3.23 1.35
C GLY A 13 -4.17 3.73 0.45
N PHE A 14 -5.37 3.15 0.55
CA PHE A 14 -6.52 3.62 -0.22
C PHE A 14 -6.83 5.09 0.06
N SER A 15 -6.84 5.51 1.32
CA SER A 15 -7.01 6.92 1.71
C SER A 15 -5.87 7.83 1.21
N ALA A 16 -4.65 7.31 1.07
CA ALA A 16 -3.50 8.01 0.51
C ALA A 16 -3.50 8.06 -1.03
N GLY A 17 -4.48 7.44 -1.69
CA GLY A 17 -4.58 7.35 -3.15
C GLY A 17 -3.77 6.19 -3.76
N LEU A 18 -3.42 5.18 -2.95
CA LEU A 18 -2.73 3.96 -3.38
C LEU A 18 -3.67 2.75 -3.29
N LEU A 19 -3.89 2.07 -4.41
CA LEU A 19 -4.55 0.77 -4.39
C LEU A 19 -3.52 -0.33 -4.16
N ALA A 20 -3.44 -0.81 -2.92
CA ALA A 20 -2.62 -1.94 -2.52
C ALA A 20 -3.47 -2.88 -1.64
N ILE A 21 -3.54 -4.16 -1.97
CA ILE A 21 -4.47 -5.11 -1.36
C ILE A 21 -3.69 -6.18 -0.60
N TYR A 22 -4.06 -6.46 0.65
CA TYR A 22 -3.47 -7.58 1.40
C TYR A 22 -3.79 -8.93 0.76
N ALA A 23 -2.85 -9.87 0.83
CA ALA A 23 -3.06 -11.22 0.33
C ALA A 23 -3.91 -12.02 1.33
N ASN A 24 -5.03 -12.59 0.89
CA ASN A 24 -5.91 -13.34 1.80
C ASN A 24 -5.25 -14.61 2.37
N ASN A 25 -4.33 -15.23 1.63
CA ASN A 25 -3.58 -16.40 2.07
C ASN A 25 -2.45 -16.06 3.06
N ASP A 26 -1.98 -14.80 3.07
CA ASP A 26 -1.04 -14.27 4.06
C ASP A 26 -1.33 -12.78 4.29
N PRO A 27 -2.19 -12.45 5.28
CA PRO A 27 -2.59 -11.07 5.54
C PRO A 27 -1.45 -10.16 6.03
N SER A 28 -0.26 -10.69 6.29
CA SER A 28 0.91 -9.86 6.57
C SER A 28 1.58 -9.30 5.32
N VAL A 29 1.18 -9.75 4.13
CA VAL A 29 1.71 -9.32 2.82
C VAL A 29 0.69 -8.44 2.10
N VAL A 30 1.18 -7.38 1.47
CA VAL A 30 0.39 -6.49 0.60
C VAL A 30 0.90 -6.58 -0.84
N GLN A 31 -0.04 -6.60 -1.77
CA GLN A 31 0.21 -6.69 -3.21
C GLN A 31 -0.05 -5.33 -3.88
N LEU A 32 0.88 -4.94 -4.73
CA LEU A 32 0.77 -3.83 -5.67
C LEU A 32 0.77 -4.41 -7.07
N LEU A 33 -0.37 -4.35 -7.75
CA LEU A 33 -0.58 -4.94 -9.07
C LEU A 33 -1.13 -3.88 -10.03
N PRO A 34 -0.29 -2.91 -10.46
CA PRO A 34 -0.71 -1.96 -11.47
C PRO A 34 -0.90 -2.66 -12.83
N PRO A 35 -1.67 -2.06 -13.75
CA PRO A 35 -1.72 -2.53 -15.12
C PRO A 35 -0.33 -2.59 -15.76
N LEU A 36 -0.09 -3.56 -16.64
CA LEU A 36 1.21 -3.72 -17.32
C LEU A 36 1.55 -2.58 -18.30
N ILE A 37 0.60 -1.68 -18.54
CA ILE A 37 0.70 -0.55 -19.47
C ILE A 37 1.10 0.77 -18.80
N ILE A 38 1.40 0.78 -17.50
CA ILE A 38 1.80 2.02 -16.81
C ILE A 38 3.09 2.59 -17.38
N SER A 39 3.15 3.92 -17.40
CA SER A 39 4.34 4.69 -17.70
C SER A 39 5.30 4.75 -16.51
N ALA A 40 6.55 5.16 -16.77
CA ALA A 40 7.52 5.43 -15.71
C ALA A 40 7.07 6.54 -14.75
N ALA A 41 6.30 7.53 -15.25
CA ALA A 41 5.76 8.60 -14.42
C ALA A 41 4.70 8.08 -13.44
N GLU A 42 3.79 7.21 -13.90
CA GLU A 42 2.81 6.55 -13.03
C GLU A 42 3.49 5.63 -12.01
N ALA A 43 4.54 4.90 -12.40
CA ALA A 43 5.34 4.12 -11.46
C ALA A 43 5.96 5.00 -10.36
N ALA A 44 6.53 6.16 -10.71
CA ALA A 44 7.05 7.11 -9.74
C ALA A 44 5.96 7.68 -8.81
N GLN A 45 4.76 7.95 -9.34
CA GLN A 45 3.62 8.36 -8.54
C GLN A 45 3.20 7.27 -7.54
N ILE A 46 3.16 6.00 -7.97
CA ILE A 46 2.87 4.86 -7.08
C ILE A 46 3.88 4.79 -5.94
N MET A 47 5.18 4.95 -6.24
CA MET A 47 6.23 4.99 -5.22
C MET A 47 6.06 6.16 -4.24
N GLY A 48 5.72 7.35 -4.74
CA GLY A 48 5.43 8.50 -3.87
C GLY A 48 4.22 8.27 -2.97
N ARG A 49 3.14 7.64 -3.47
CA ARG A 49 1.98 7.27 -2.64
C ARG A 49 2.31 6.17 -1.63
N LEU A 50 3.25 5.28 -1.96
CA LEU A 50 3.74 4.26 -1.06
C LEU A 50 4.43 4.89 0.16
N GLU A 51 5.31 5.87 -0.07
CA GLU A 51 5.98 6.61 1.01
C GLU A 51 4.98 7.34 1.90
N VAL A 52 3.99 8.02 1.32
CA VAL A 52 2.90 8.66 2.09
C VAL A 52 2.16 7.63 2.94
N THR A 53 1.85 6.47 2.38
CA THR A 53 1.14 5.39 3.10
C THR A 53 1.92 4.92 4.32
N PHE A 54 3.24 4.73 4.18
CA PHE A 54 4.10 4.37 5.31
C PHE A 54 4.13 5.47 6.38
N SER A 55 4.28 6.73 5.99
CA SER A 55 4.28 7.85 6.94
C SER A 55 2.96 7.95 7.72
N GLU A 56 1.81 7.74 7.06
CA GLU A 56 0.51 7.74 7.72
C GLU A 56 0.32 6.51 8.62
N LEU A 57 0.84 5.35 8.21
CA LEU A 57 0.81 4.14 9.03
C LEU A 57 1.64 4.31 10.31
N GLU A 58 2.85 4.87 10.22
CA GLU A 58 3.70 5.18 11.38
C GLU A 58 2.96 6.10 12.35
N LYS A 59 2.41 7.22 11.87
CA LYS A 59 1.61 8.15 12.71
C LYS A 59 0.42 7.45 13.38
N PHE A 60 -0.22 6.52 12.69
CA PHE A 60 -1.35 5.78 13.24
C PHE A 60 -0.94 4.79 14.34
N LEU A 61 0.25 4.20 14.24
CA LEU A 61 0.75 3.21 15.19
C LEU A 61 1.38 3.85 16.45
N GLY A 62 1.77 5.13 16.38
CA GLY A 62 2.38 5.89 17.48
C GLY A 62 3.90 5.86 17.43
#